data_AF-A0A6P0T1Y8-F1
#
_entry.id   AF-A0A6P0T1Y8-F1
#
_cell.length_a   1.000
_cell.length_b   1.000
_cell.length_c   1.000
_cell.angle_alpha   90.00
_cell.angle_beta   90.00
_cell.angle_gamma   90.00
#
_symmetry.space_group_name_H-M   'P 1'
#
loop_
_entity.id
_entity.type
_entity.pdbx_description
1 polymer ?
#
loop_
_entity_poly.entity_id
_entity_poly.type
_entity_poly.pdbx_seq_one_letter_code
_entity_poly.pdbx_strand_id
1 'polypeptide(L)'
;ESVQKGQTQKKLEYSGDLEGFGIADAIAASNPCRIIALCPIAGEDEGVKAQVSASCPIQKQSQSTLICCEYITLTGTAAALERISGVISELMLPELPKFLWWKGTPDPNYGFFQRLAGLSNTVIVDSSTFSNPEEHLSQMCELINQGTPVADLNWARLAAWQELTAEAFDPPERRGAIYEVDQVTIDYEKGNEAQALMFLSWLASRLEWVPKSDLKEGGDYDLRRVKFIRPNQQPVEAELAAIPVADVGDVAGDLISLRLGSTNLQADCCTVLCSQTTGCMRMEAGGGAQSCRIQQVSPLFDQKTEFLLSQQLQRWGREMLYEESMAVTKEILKLTVTS
;
A
#
# COMPACT_ATOMS: atom_id res chain seq x y z
N GLU A 1 18.36 -15.95 41.82
CA GLU A 1 17.33 -16.86 41.29
C GLU A 1 15.98 -16.17 41.48
N SER A 2 15.11 -15.91 40.53
CA SER A 2 15.03 -16.14 39.09
C SER A 2 13.92 -15.21 38.60
N VAL A 3 14.21 -14.41 37.58
CA VAL A 3 13.28 -13.50 36.90
C VAL A 3 12.38 -14.33 35.98
N GLN A 4 11.05 -14.27 36.15
CA GLN A 4 10.11 -14.72 35.13
C GLN A 4 9.55 -13.51 34.38
N LYS A 5 10.00 -13.38 33.13
CA LYS A 5 9.45 -12.48 32.11
C LYS A 5 8.09 -13.02 31.67
N GLY A 6 7.02 -12.28 31.94
CA GLY A 6 5.73 -12.46 31.27
C GLY A 6 5.75 -11.72 29.95
N GLN A 7 5.66 -12.44 28.83
CA GLN A 7 5.44 -11.87 27.50
C GLN A 7 3.99 -11.39 27.40
N THR A 8 3.78 -10.09 27.24
CA THR A 8 2.47 -9.50 27.00
C THR A 8 2.05 -9.79 25.55
N GLN A 9 1.09 -10.69 25.34
CA GLN A 9 0.44 -10.88 24.05
C GLN A 9 -0.29 -9.57 23.68
N LYS A 10 0.18 -8.90 22.62
CA LYS A 10 -0.44 -7.71 22.02
C LYS A 10 -1.83 -8.14 21.52
N LYS A 11 -2.89 -7.58 22.08
CA LYS A 11 -4.29 -7.88 21.72
C LYS A 11 -4.53 -7.34 20.31
N LEU A 12 -4.77 -8.23 19.34
CA LEU A 12 -5.18 -7.85 17.99
C LEU A 12 -6.56 -7.18 18.07
N GLU A 13 -6.61 -5.87 17.78
CA GLU A 13 -7.87 -5.14 17.66
C GLU A 13 -8.47 -5.42 16.28
N TYR A 14 -9.64 -6.06 16.26
CA TYR A 14 -10.39 -6.30 15.04
C TYR A 14 -11.59 -5.34 15.02
N SER A 15 -11.68 -4.47 14.02
CA SER A 15 -12.93 -3.75 13.73
C SER A 15 -13.95 -4.76 13.18
N GLY A 16 -15.16 -4.74 13.73
CA GLY A 16 -16.24 -5.62 13.29
C GLY A 16 -16.84 -5.13 11.99
N ASP A 17 -16.19 -5.38 10.86
CA ASP A 17 -16.76 -5.00 9.56
C ASP A 17 -17.82 -6.02 9.13
N LEU A 18 -19.07 -5.69 9.40
CA LEU A 18 -20.24 -6.28 8.72
C LEU A 18 -20.37 -5.78 7.26
N GLU A 19 -19.43 -4.96 6.78
CA GLU A 19 -19.34 -4.40 5.43
C GLU A 19 -18.90 -5.41 4.34
N GLY A 20 -18.69 -6.69 4.71
CA GLY A 20 -18.20 -7.73 3.79
C GLY A 20 -19.05 -7.95 2.52
N PHE A 21 -20.33 -7.57 2.54
CA PHE A 21 -21.21 -7.71 1.37
C PHE A 21 -20.81 -6.78 0.19
N GLY A 22 -20.39 -5.54 0.46
CA GLY A 22 -19.98 -4.61 -0.61
C GLY A 22 -18.73 -5.09 -1.36
N ILE A 23 -17.78 -5.66 -0.61
CA ILE A 23 -16.57 -6.28 -1.16
C ILE A 23 -16.91 -7.56 -1.93
N ALA A 24 -17.78 -8.41 -1.38
CA ALA A 24 -18.22 -9.64 -2.03
C ALA A 24 -18.86 -9.37 -3.40
N ASP A 25 -19.71 -8.34 -3.49
CA ASP A 25 -20.39 -7.99 -4.74
C ASP A 25 -19.42 -7.42 -5.79
N ALA A 26 -18.45 -6.61 -5.39
CA ALA A 26 -17.43 -6.09 -6.30
C ALA A 26 -16.49 -7.19 -6.84
N ILE A 27 -16.10 -8.14 -5.99
CA ILE A 27 -15.34 -9.33 -6.38
C ILE A 27 -16.19 -10.21 -7.32
N ALA A 28 -17.44 -10.49 -6.94
CA ALA A 28 -18.33 -11.37 -7.68
C ALA A 28 -18.74 -10.81 -9.05
N ALA A 29 -18.78 -9.49 -9.20
CA ALA A 29 -19.03 -8.84 -10.48
C ALA A 29 -17.94 -9.12 -11.54
N SER A 30 -16.75 -9.53 -11.12
CA SER A 30 -15.58 -9.60 -12.00
C SER A 30 -14.94 -10.99 -12.08
N ASN A 31 -15.15 -11.86 -11.08
CA ASN A 31 -14.47 -13.15 -10.99
C ASN A 31 -15.39 -14.24 -10.41
N PRO A 32 -15.63 -15.37 -11.11
CA PRO A 32 -16.26 -16.53 -10.48
C PRO A 32 -15.30 -17.09 -9.43
N CYS A 33 -15.66 -17.00 -8.15
CA CYS A 33 -14.78 -17.41 -7.05
C CYS A 33 -15.55 -17.97 -5.84
N ARG A 34 -14.79 -18.55 -4.92
CA ARG A 34 -15.25 -18.90 -3.57
C ARG A 34 -14.59 -17.94 -2.59
N ILE A 35 -15.39 -17.19 -1.85
CA ILE A 35 -14.93 -16.31 -0.78
C ILE A 35 -15.11 -17.04 0.55
N ILE A 36 -14.02 -17.21 1.30
CA ILE A 36 -14.04 -17.75 2.65
C ILE A 36 -13.74 -16.59 3.60
N ALA A 37 -14.78 -16.00 4.18
CA ALA A 37 -14.66 -14.89 5.12
C ALA A 37 -14.44 -15.43 6.53
N LEU A 38 -13.29 -15.07 7.12
CA LEU A 38 -12.95 -15.39 8.50
C LEU A 38 -13.27 -14.16 9.36
N CYS A 39 -14.29 -14.28 10.22
CA CYS A 39 -14.81 -13.20 11.04
C CYS A 39 -14.49 -13.46 12.52
N PRO A 40 -13.33 -13.01 13.02
CA PRO A 40 -12.99 -13.16 14.43
C PRO A 40 -13.95 -12.34 15.31
N ILE A 41 -14.41 -12.93 16.41
CA ILE A 41 -15.23 -12.25 17.43
C ILE A 41 -14.52 -12.25 18.79
N ALA A 42 -14.79 -11.24 19.61
CA ALA A 42 -14.37 -11.19 21.00
C ALA A 42 -15.37 -11.96 21.88
N GLY A 43 -14.87 -12.52 22.99
CA GLY A 43 -15.70 -13.25 23.97
C GLY A 43 -15.20 -14.65 24.23
N GLU A 44 -16.07 -15.48 24.81
CA GLU A 44 -15.78 -16.88 25.09
C GLU A 44 -15.75 -17.72 23.79
N ASP A 45 -14.91 -18.75 23.77
CA ASP A 45 -14.82 -19.68 22.66
C ASP A 45 -16.01 -20.67 22.71
N GLU A 46 -17.07 -20.36 21.95
CA GLU A 46 -18.23 -21.23 21.73
C GLU A 46 -18.09 -22.12 20.47
N GLY A 47 -16.88 -22.22 19.90
CA GLY A 47 -16.62 -22.85 18.61
C GLY A 47 -16.84 -21.92 17.40
N VAL A 48 -16.89 -22.51 16.20
CA VAL A 48 -17.06 -21.78 14.94
C VAL A 48 -18.47 -21.99 14.37
N LYS A 49 -19.16 -20.90 14.07
CA LYS A 49 -20.42 -20.87 13.31
C LYS A 49 -20.09 -20.72 11.83
N ALA A 50 -20.73 -21.51 10.98
CA ALA A 50 -20.56 -21.46 9.53
C ALA A 50 -21.88 -21.06 8.86
N GLN A 51 -21.80 -20.13 7.91
CA GLN A 51 -22.90 -19.76 7.02
C GLN A 51 -22.43 -19.87 5.58
N VAL A 52 -23.26 -20.46 4.71
CA VAL A 52 -22.98 -20.60 3.28
C VAL A 52 -24.08 -19.91 2.49
N SER A 53 -23.69 -19.09 1.52
CA SER A 53 -24.59 -18.44 0.57
C SER A 53 -23.97 -18.41 -0.82
N ALA A 54 -24.78 -18.06 -1.82
CA ALA A 54 -24.30 -17.73 -3.17
C ALA A 54 -24.71 -16.29 -3.48
N SER A 55 -23.78 -15.47 -3.96
CA SER A 55 -24.07 -14.11 -4.46
C SER A 55 -24.00 -14.10 -5.97
N CYS A 56 -25.05 -13.61 -6.62
CA CYS A 56 -25.14 -13.41 -8.06
C CYS A 56 -25.60 -11.97 -8.30
N PRO A 57 -24.70 -11.01 -8.56
CA PRO A 57 -25.10 -9.63 -8.83
C PRO A 57 -26.00 -9.57 -10.08
N ILE A 58 -27.27 -9.25 -9.88
CA ILE A 58 -28.23 -9.04 -10.97
C ILE A 58 -28.00 -7.63 -11.52
N GLN A 59 -27.04 -7.48 -12.44
CA GLN A 59 -26.88 -6.22 -13.17
C GLN A 59 -28.05 -6.04 -14.16
N LYS A 60 -28.84 -4.98 -13.99
CA LYS A 60 -30.00 -4.65 -14.86
C LYS A 60 -29.61 -4.15 -16.27
N GLN A 61 -28.35 -4.26 -16.69
CA GLN A 61 -27.88 -3.79 -17.99
C GLN A 61 -27.14 -4.88 -18.76
N SER A 62 -27.76 -5.35 -19.84
CA SER A 62 -27.20 -5.91 -21.09
C SER A 62 -25.99 -6.87 -21.09
N GLN A 63 -25.53 -7.41 -19.95
CA GLN A 63 -24.61 -8.54 -19.93
C GLN A 63 -25.42 -9.84 -19.85
N SER A 64 -25.20 -10.75 -20.80
CA SER A 64 -25.97 -12.00 -20.93
C SER A 64 -25.52 -13.11 -19.96
N THR A 65 -24.43 -12.90 -19.20
CA THR A 65 -23.86 -13.92 -18.31
C THR A 65 -23.78 -13.37 -16.89
N LEU A 66 -24.49 -14.00 -15.95
CA LEU A 66 -24.37 -13.71 -14.53
C LEU A 66 -23.14 -14.45 -13.99
N ILE A 67 -22.20 -13.71 -13.40
CA ILE A 67 -21.10 -14.29 -12.62
C ILE A 67 -21.61 -14.45 -11.19
N CYS A 68 -21.47 -15.65 -10.62
CA CYS A 68 -21.87 -15.93 -9.24
C CYS A 68 -20.64 -16.36 -8.42
N CYS A 69 -20.69 -16.07 -7.13
CA CYS A 69 -19.68 -16.52 -6.16
C CYS A 69 -20.32 -17.31 -5.03
N GLU A 70 -19.58 -18.30 -4.54
CA GLU A 70 -19.89 -18.98 -3.29
C GLU A 70 -19.30 -18.18 -2.13
N TYR A 71 -20.08 -17.93 -1.09
CA TYR A 71 -19.65 -17.18 0.09
C TYR A 71 -19.79 -18.05 1.32
N ILE A 72 -18.67 -18.30 2.01
CA ILE A 72 -18.61 -19.08 3.23
C ILE A 72 -18.11 -18.17 4.35
N THR A 73 -18.99 -17.84 5.29
CA THR A 73 -18.64 -17.06 6.48
C THR A 73 -18.36 -17.99 7.65
N LEU A 74 -17.18 -17.87 8.24
CA LEU A 74 -16.77 -18.59 9.44
C LEU A 74 -16.59 -17.58 10.59
N THR A 75 -17.41 -17.68 11.62
CA THR A 75 -17.43 -16.76 12.76
C THR A 75 -17.08 -17.48 14.05
N GLY A 76 -16.09 -16.99 14.78
CA GLY A 76 -15.62 -17.58 16.04
C GLY A 76 -14.50 -16.74 16.64
N THR A 77 -14.02 -17.09 17.84
CA THR A 77 -12.82 -16.44 18.39
C THR A 77 -11.59 -16.73 17.50
N ALA A 78 -10.54 -15.92 17.61
CA ALA A 78 -9.29 -16.16 16.86
C ALA A 78 -8.75 -17.59 17.08
N ALA A 79 -8.78 -18.06 18.33
CA ALA A 79 -8.37 -19.43 18.68
C ALA A 79 -9.30 -20.50 18.07
N ALA A 80 -10.62 -20.26 18.02
CA ALA A 80 -11.57 -21.18 17.39
C ALA A 80 -11.31 -21.31 15.88
N LEU A 81 -11.07 -20.19 15.20
CA LEU A 81 -10.74 -20.14 13.77
C LEU A 81 -9.40 -20.83 13.49
N GLU A 82 -8.40 -20.63 14.35
CA GLU A 82 -7.11 -21.31 14.24
C GLU A 82 -7.25 -22.83 14.36
N ARG A 83 -8.07 -23.34 15.30
CA ARG A 83 -8.31 -24.79 15.46
C ARG A 83 -8.88 -25.43 14.20
N ILE A 84 -9.68 -24.71 13.41
CA ILE A 84 -10.31 -25.24 12.19
C ILE A 84 -9.49 -24.97 10.91
N SER A 85 -8.22 -24.58 11.03
CA SER A 85 -7.33 -24.33 9.88
C SER A 85 -7.35 -25.44 8.81
N GLY A 86 -7.44 -26.71 9.24
CA GLY A 86 -7.55 -27.85 8.33
C GLY A 86 -8.85 -27.81 7.51
N VAL A 87 -9.98 -27.47 8.13
CA VAL A 87 -11.26 -27.29 7.43
C VAL A 87 -11.18 -26.13 6.44
N ILE A 88 -10.56 -25.00 6.82
CA ILE A 88 -10.35 -23.86 5.92
C ILE A 88 -9.56 -24.30 4.68
N SER A 89 -8.55 -25.15 4.85
CA SER A 89 -7.74 -25.69 3.76
C SER A 89 -8.56 -26.57 2.80
N GLU A 90 -9.43 -27.43 3.34
CA GLU A 90 -10.33 -28.31 2.55
C GLU A 90 -11.42 -27.53 1.81
N LEU A 91 -11.78 -26.33 2.30
CA LEU A 91 -12.70 -25.43 1.59
C LEU A 91 -12.06 -24.73 0.40
N MET A 92 -10.72 -24.69 0.30
CA MET A 92 -10.03 -24.13 -0.85
C MET A 92 -10.09 -25.09 -2.04
N LEU A 93 -10.27 -24.56 -3.25
CA LEU A 93 -10.27 -25.36 -4.47
C LEU A 93 -8.81 -25.63 -4.90
N PRO A 94 -8.32 -26.88 -4.95
CA PRO A 94 -6.90 -27.17 -5.12
C PRO A 94 -6.27 -26.59 -6.39
N GLU A 95 -7.01 -26.64 -7.50
CA GLU A 95 -6.54 -26.28 -8.86
C GLU A 95 -6.70 -24.79 -9.21
N LEU A 96 -7.25 -23.98 -8.30
CA LEU A 96 -7.47 -22.55 -8.55
C LEU A 96 -6.45 -21.68 -7.80
N PRO A 97 -6.10 -20.50 -8.34
CA PRO A 97 -5.34 -19.50 -7.60
C PRO A 97 -6.05 -19.12 -6.29
N LYS A 98 -5.27 -19.03 -5.21
CA LYS A 98 -5.73 -18.72 -3.86
C LYS A 98 -5.12 -17.38 -3.43
N PHE A 99 -5.97 -16.48 -2.94
CA PHE A 99 -5.56 -15.17 -2.47
C PHE A 99 -5.96 -15.02 -1.01
N LEU A 100 -5.02 -14.57 -0.19
CA LEU A 100 -5.30 -14.22 1.21
C LEU A 100 -5.36 -12.72 1.34
N TRP A 101 -6.57 -12.15 1.39
CA TRP A 101 -6.72 -10.76 1.79
C TRP A 101 -6.73 -10.65 3.32
N TRP A 102 -5.66 -10.09 3.88
CA TRP A 102 -5.50 -9.91 5.32
C TRP A 102 -5.85 -8.46 5.69
N LYS A 103 -7.03 -8.24 6.28
CA LYS A 103 -7.54 -6.89 6.62
C LYS A 103 -6.83 -6.22 7.81
N GLY A 104 -6.09 -6.99 8.61
CA GLY A 104 -5.27 -6.45 9.69
C GLY A 104 -3.83 -6.26 9.25
N THR A 105 -2.94 -5.98 10.19
CA THR A 105 -1.50 -6.10 9.95
C THR A 105 -1.10 -7.56 9.92
N PRO A 106 -0.42 -8.05 8.86
CA PRO A 106 0.17 -9.37 8.89
C PRO A 106 1.31 -9.45 9.90
N ASP A 107 1.23 -10.40 10.82
CA ASP A 107 2.32 -10.74 11.73
C ASP A 107 3.08 -11.96 11.17
N PRO A 108 4.35 -11.80 10.74
CA PRO A 108 5.16 -12.90 10.23
C PRO A 108 5.34 -14.05 11.22
N ASN A 109 5.11 -13.83 12.53
CA ASN A 109 5.26 -14.84 13.58
C ASN A 109 3.94 -15.47 14.01
N TYR A 110 2.80 -15.00 13.49
CA TYR A 110 1.50 -15.56 13.85
C TYR A 110 1.23 -16.85 13.05
N GLY A 111 1.23 -17.99 13.74
CA GLY A 111 1.14 -19.32 13.11
C GLY A 111 -0.09 -19.52 12.23
N PHE A 112 -1.24 -18.93 12.60
CA PHE A 112 -2.44 -18.96 11.76
C PHE A 112 -2.25 -18.20 10.46
N PHE A 113 -1.67 -16.99 10.51
CA PHE A 113 -1.33 -16.22 9.31
C PHE A 113 -0.34 -16.97 8.42
N GLN A 114 0.77 -17.49 8.98
CA GLN A 114 1.78 -18.24 8.22
C GLN A 114 1.17 -19.42 7.47
N ARG A 115 0.26 -20.16 8.12
CA ARG A 115 -0.42 -21.30 7.50
C ARG A 115 -1.29 -20.86 6.32
N LEU A 116 -2.11 -19.82 6.48
CA LEU A 116 -2.97 -19.32 5.41
C LEU A 116 -2.16 -18.71 4.27
N ALA A 117 -1.11 -17.96 4.59
CA ALA A 117 -0.18 -17.39 3.61
C ALA A 117 0.52 -18.49 2.81
N GLY A 118 0.98 -19.56 3.46
CA GLY A 118 1.62 -20.71 2.80
C GLY A 118 0.67 -21.54 1.92
N LEU A 119 -0.64 -21.43 2.10
CA LEU A 119 -1.66 -22.04 1.24
C LEU A 119 -2.06 -21.14 0.06
N SER A 120 -1.63 -19.88 0.06
CA SER A 120 -2.05 -18.85 -0.88
C SER A 120 -0.95 -18.54 -1.90
N ASN A 121 -1.36 -18.16 -3.11
CA ASN A 121 -0.46 -17.70 -4.16
C ASN A 121 0.01 -16.26 -3.92
N THR A 122 -0.80 -15.44 -3.26
CA THR A 122 -0.50 -14.04 -2.96
C THR A 122 -1.23 -13.61 -1.68
N VAL A 123 -0.50 -12.93 -0.79
CA VAL A 123 -1.07 -12.23 0.36
C VAL A 123 -1.36 -10.80 -0.05
N ILE A 124 -2.62 -10.38 0.08
CA ILE A 124 -3.09 -9.03 -0.23
C ILE A 124 -3.25 -8.27 1.08
N VAL A 125 -2.69 -7.07 1.15
CA VAL A 125 -2.83 -6.13 2.27
C VAL A 125 -3.28 -4.77 1.74
N ASP A 126 -3.72 -3.89 2.64
CA ASP A 126 -3.93 -2.48 2.31
C ASP A 126 -3.20 -1.63 3.36
N SER A 127 -1.98 -1.16 3.04
CA SER A 127 -1.17 -0.42 4.01
C SER A 127 -1.74 0.94 4.39
N SER A 128 -2.78 1.44 3.70
CA SER A 128 -3.52 2.64 4.13
C SER A 128 -4.24 2.44 5.48
N THR A 129 -4.53 1.18 5.83
CA THR A 129 -5.19 0.80 7.09
C THR A 129 -4.21 0.60 8.26
N PHE A 130 -2.90 0.76 8.04
CA PHE A 130 -1.90 0.54 9.07
C PHE A 130 -1.94 1.64 10.14
N SER A 131 -2.22 1.24 11.38
CA SER A 131 -2.17 2.14 12.54
C SER A 131 -0.75 2.54 12.97
N ASN A 132 0.24 1.70 12.67
CA ASN A 132 1.67 2.02 12.83
C ASN A 132 2.42 1.73 11.52
N PRO A 133 2.39 2.66 10.55
CA PRO A 133 2.91 2.43 9.20
C PRO A 133 4.36 1.93 9.17
N GLU A 134 5.26 2.47 10.00
CA GLU A 134 6.68 2.08 9.99
C GLU A 134 6.92 0.64 10.49
N GLU A 135 6.31 0.28 11.62
CA GLU A 135 6.39 -1.07 12.18
C GLU A 135 5.81 -2.08 11.18
N HIS A 136 4.65 -1.76 10.61
CA HIS A 136 3.92 -2.64 9.72
C HIS A 136 4.59 -2.78 8.34
N LEU A 137 5.11 -1.69 7.76
CA LEU A 137 5.92 -1.77 6.53
C LEU A 137 7.20 -2.57 6.76
N SER A 138 7.82 -2.47 7.94
CA SER A 138 8.99 -3.30 8.29
C SER A 138 8.62 -4.80 8.31
N GLN A 139 7.45 -5.15 8.86
CA GLN A 139 6.94 -6.52 8.82
C GLN A 139 6.64 -6.98 7.39
N MET A 140 6.14 -6.09 6.51
CA MET A 140 5.92 -6.43 5.09
C MET A 140 7.24 -6.74 4.40
N CYS A 141 8.27 -5.94 4.66
CA CYS A 141 9.62 -6.21 4.19
C CYS A 141 10.14 -7.58 4.67
N GLU A 142 9.83 -8.00 5.90
CA GLU A 142 10.20 -9.34 6.39
C GLU A 142 9.51 -10.46 5.60
N LEU A 143 8.21 -10.34 5.34
CA LEU A 143 7.46 -11.32 4.54
C LEU A 143 8.00 -11.45 3.11
N ILE A 144 8.27 -10.31 2.47
CA ILE A 144 8.85 -10.27 1.12
C ILE A 144 10.22 -10.95 1.10
N ASN A 145 11.07 -10.67 2.09
CA ASN A 145 12.39 -11.30 2.22
C ASN A 145 12.33 -12.81 2.49
N GLN A 146 11.25 -13.30 3.12
CA GLN A 146 10.98 -14.73 3.29
C GLN A 146 10.44 -15.40 2.02
N GLY A 147 10.22 -14.63 0.95
CA GLY A 147 9.72 -15.13 -0.34
C GLY A 147 8.20 -15.25 -0.40
N THR A 148 7.47 -14.65 0.54
CA THR A 148 6.00 -14.60 0.49
C THR A 148 5.59 -13.59 -0.59
N PRO A 149 4.82 -13.97 -1.62
CA PRO A 149 4.32 -12.99 -2.59
C PRO A 149 3.28 -12.09 -1.92
N VAL A 150 3.58 -10.79 -1.87
CA VAL A 150 2.71 -9.76 -1.27
C VAL A 150 2.25 -8.79 -2.35
N ALA A 151 0.97 -8.45 -2.33
CA ALA A 151 0.40 -7.33 -3.07
C ALA A 151 -0.20 -6.33 -2.08
N ASP A 152 0.10 -5.05 -2.25
CA ASP A 152 -0.44 -3.98 -1.42
C ASP A 152 -1.39 -3.11 -2.26
N LEU A 153 -2.65 -3.02 -1.85
CA LEU A 153 -3.64 -2.21 -2.54
C LEU A 153 -3.28 -0.72 -2.47
N ASN A 154 -2.62 -0.28 -1.41
CA ASN A 154 -2.14 1.09 -1.29
C ASN A 154 -0.96 1.38 -2.24
N TRP A 155 -0.15 0.37 -2.57
CA TRP A 155 0.84 0.47 -3.64
C TRP A 155 0.18 0.63 -5.02
N ALA A 156 -0.90 -0.11 -5.29
CA ALA A 156 -1.65 0.04 -6.54
C ALA A 156 -2.22 1.46 -6.73
N ARG A 157 -2.58 2.16 -5.65
CA ARG A 157 -3.02 3.57 -5.68
C ARG A 157 -1.93 4.53 -6.15
N LEU A 158 -0.65 4.17 -5.96
CA LEU A 158 0.48 4.97 -6.41
C LEU A 158 0.74 4.86 -7.92
N ALA A 159 0.09 3.95 -8.64
CA ALA A 159 0.39 3.69 -10.06
C ALA A 159 0.31 4.96 -10.93
N ALA A 160 -0.73 5.78 -10.74
CA ALA A 160 -0.86 7.04 -11.49
C ALA A 160 0.23 8.06 -11.14
N TRP A 161 0.62 8.14 -9.87
CA TRP A 161 1.72 9.00 -9.43
C TRP A 161 3.05 8.57 -10.06
N GLN A 162 3.30 7.26 -10.10
CA GLN A 162 4.51 6.69 -10.68
C GLN A 162 4.57 6.91 -12.20
N GLU A 163 3.46 6.63 -12.90
CA GLU A 163 3.34 6.81 -14.34
C GLU A 163 3.58 8.27 -14.73
N LEU A 164 2.92 9.23 -14.07
CA LEU A 164 3.11 10.66 -14.35
C LEU A 164 4.52 11.14 -14.08
N THR A 165 5.11 10.66 -12.99
CA THR A 165 6.47 11.02 -12.61
C THR A 165 7.47 10.52 -13.64
N ALA A 166 7.27 9.32 -14.18
CA ALA A 166 8.09 8.77 -15.25
C ALA A 166 7.85 9.50 -16.59
N GLU A 167 6.59 9.72 -16.98
CA GLU A 167 6.19 10.36 -18.23
C GLU A 167 6.79 11.76 -18.39
N ALA A 168 6.95 12.49 -17.28
CA ALA A 168 7.58 13.82 -17.26
C ALA A 168 8.99 13.83 -17.89
N PHE A 169 9.70 12.68 -17.90
CA PHE A 169 11.05 12.51 -18.43
C PHE A 169 11.13 11.59 -19.65
N ASP A 170 9.99 11.15 -20.21
CA ASP A 170 9.96 10.33 -21.43
C ASP A 170 10.53 11.04 -22.68
N PRO A 171 10.29 12.36 -22.90
CA PRO A 171 10.84 13.06 -24.06
C PRO A 171 12.38 12.98 -24.12
N PRO A 172 12.99 12.66 -25.29
CA PRO A 172 14.43 12.49 -25.43
C PRO A 172 15.27 13.65 -24.89
N GLU A 173 14.80 14.89 -25.09
CA GLU A 173 15.44 16.12 -24.64
C GLU A 173 15.41 16.32 -23.11
N ARG A 174 14.48 15.66 -22.40
CA ARG A 174 14.32 15.76 -20.94
C ARG A 174 14.83 14.54 -20.18
N ARG A 175 14.98 13.40 -20.85
CA ARG A 175 15.36 12.12 -20.21
C ARG A 175 16.63 12.21 -19.36
N GLY A 176 17.59 13.06 -19.73
CA GLY A 176 18.81 13.27 -18.94
C GLY A 176 18.59 14.06 -17.64
N ALA A 177 17.56 14.91 -17.58
CA ALA A 177 17.34 15.82 -16.46
C ALA A 177 16.90 15.11 -15.16
N ILE A 178 16.36 13.89 -15.24
CA ILE A 178 16.03 13.11 -14.04
C ILE A 178 17.25 12.88 -13.15
N TYR A 179 18.44 12.75 -13.74
CA TYR A 179 19.69 12.55 -13.01
C TYR A 179 20.22 13.83 -12.35
N GLU A 180 19.64 14.98 -12.65
CA GLU A 180 19.97 16.26 -12.01
C GLU A 180 19.13 16.50 -10.74
N VAL A 181 18.03 15.76 -10.52
CA VAL A 181 17.10 15.92 -9.38
C VAL A 181 17.79 15.62 -8.05
N ASP A 182 18.11 16.65 -7.26
CA ASP A 182 18.75 16.55 -5.93
C ASP A 182 17.85 16.97 -4.77
N GLN A 183 16.64 17.45 -5.07
CA GLN A 183 15.66 17.86 -4.08
C GLN A 183 14.32 17.18 -4.39
N VAL A 184 13.74 16.52 -3.38
CA VAL A 184 12.42 15.89 -3.47
C VAL A 184 11.57 16.40 -2.31
N THR A 185 10.35 16.87 -2.59
CA THR A 185 9.36 17.18 -1.56
C THR A 185 8.10 16.39 -1.85
N ILE A 186 7.59 15.65 -0.86
CA ILE A 186 6.35 14.90 -0.95
C ILE A 186 5.43 15.37 0.17
N ASP A 187 4.31 15.95 -0.21
CA ASP A 187 3.24 16.29 0.71
C ASP A 187 2.24 15.14 0.71
N TYR A 188 1.81 14.70 1.89
CA TYR A 188 0.82 13.64 2.06
C TYR A 188 -0.15 14.00 3.17
N GLU A 189 -1.32 13.39 3.17
CA GLU A 189 -2.31 13.60 4.22
C GLU A 189 -1.78 13.15 5.58
N LYS A 190 -1.87 14.03 6.58
CA LYS A 190 -1.37 13.74 7.93
C LYS A 190 -2.09 12.54 8.55
N GLY A 191 -1.31 11.51 8.91
CA GLY A 191 -1.79 10.31 9.58
C GLY A 191 -0.97 9.08 9.21
N ASN A 192 -1.14 8.59 7.98
CA ASN A 192 -0.45 7.39 7.50
C ASN A 192 0.62 7.74 6.47
N GLU A 193 1.90 7.56 6.80
CA GLU A 193 3.01 7.89 5.90
C GLU A 193 3.37 6.79 4.88
N ALA A 194 2.60 5.70 4.80
CA ALA A 194 2.95 4.54 3.98
C ALA A 194 3.10 4.87 2.49
N GLN A 195 2.17 5.63 1.90
CA GLN A 195 2.26 6.04 0.50
C GLN A 195 3.51 6.89 0.24
N ALA A 196 3.77 7.89 1.10
CA ALA A 196 4.92 8.78 0.97
C ALA A 196 6.25 8.01 1.01
N LEU A 197 6.39 7.08 1.96
CA LEU A 197 7.57 6.22 2.06
C LEU A 197 7.73 5.29 0.88
N MET A 198 6.66 4.60 0.46
CA MET A 198 6.71 3.68 -0.69
C MET A 198 7.02 4.43 -1.99
N PHE A 199 6.44 5.60 -2.20
CA PHE A 199 6.68 6.42 -3.39
C PHE A 199 8.12 6.95 -3.43
N LEU A 200 8.62 7.51 -2.32
CA LEU A 200 10.02 7.95 -2.23
C LEU A 200 10.98 6.78 -2.47
N SER A 201 10.66 5.61 -1.92
CA SER A 201 11.47 4.40 -2.06
C SER A 201 11.46 3.87 -3.49
N TRP A 202 10.32 3.97 -4.20
CA TRP A 202 10.24 3.68 -5.63
C TRP A 202 11.17 4.57 -6.44
N LEU A 203 11.09 5.89 -6.25
CA LEU A 203 11.93 6.85 -6.95
C LEU A 203 13.42 6.57 -6.71
N ALA A 204 13.80 6.42 -5.44
CA ALA A 204 15.17 6.09 -5.04
C ALA A 204 15.64 4.75 -5.63
N SER A 205 14.77 3.74 -5.67
CA SER A 205 15.06 2.43 -6.25
C SER A 205 15.29 2.51 -7.76
N ARG A 206 14.54 3.33 -8.50
CA ARG A 206 14.74 3.53 -9.95
C ARG A 206 16.00 4.32 -10.28
N LEU A 207 16.42 5.21 -9.40
CA LEU A 207 17.58 6.10 -9.60
C LEU A 207 18.84 5.64 -8.87
N GLU A 208 18.82 4.44 -8.29
CA GLU A 208 19.94 3.83 -7.56
C GLU A 208 20.46 4.71 -6.41
N TRP A 209 19.53 5.42 -5.74
CA TRP A 209 19.85 6.24 -4.58
C TRP A 209 19.96 5.37 -3.33
N VAL A 210 21.04 5.57 -2.57
CA VAL A 210 21.29 4.82 -1.33
C VAL A 210 20.96 5.71 -0.12
N PRO A 211 20.00 5.33 0.74
CA PRO A 211 19.71 6.07 1.98
C PRO A 211 20.94 6.20 2.89
N LYS A 212 21.11 7.36 3.52
CA LYS A 212 22.22 7.64 4.47
C LYS A 212 21.77 8.14 5.82
N SER A 213 20.65 8.86 5.89
CA SER A 213 20.06 9.29 7.15
C SER A 213 18.57 9.49 6.96
N ASP A 214 17.82 9.30 8.03
CA ASP A 214 16.40 9.63 8.11
C ASP A 214 16.14 10.33 9.46
N LEU A 215 15.66 11.57 9.40
CA LEU A 215 15.45 12.43 10.56
C LEU A 215 13.98 12.84 10.64
N LYS A 216 13.36 12.64 11.80
CA LYS A 216 12.01 13.15 12.11
C LYS A 216 12.12 14.40 12.98
N GLU A 217 11.66 15.53 12.47
CA GLU A 217 11.75 16.85 13.13
C GLU A 217 10.43 17.24 13.84
N GLY A 218 9.33 16.52 13.59
CA GLY A 218 8.03 16.80 14.21
C GLY A 218 7.40 18.11 13.71
N GLY A 219 6.70 18.82 14.60
CA GLY A 219 6.02 20.09 14.29
C GLY A 219 4.63 19.90 13.67
N ASP A 220 4.03 20.98 13.19
CA ASP A 220 2.64 20.96 12.66
C ASP A 220 2.49 19.99 11.47
N TYR A 221 3.59 19.80 10.71
CA TYR A 221 3.66 18.97 9.51
C TYR A 221 4.42 17.65 9.67
N ASP A 222 4.80 17.25 10.90
CA ASP A 222 5.58 16.03 11.17
C ASP A 222 6.71 15.78 10.16
N LEU A 223 7.55 16.81 9.94
CA LEU A 223 8.53 16.78 8.86
C LEU A 223 9.49 15.61 9.02
N ARG A 224 9.70 14.88 7.92
CA ARG A 224 10.68 13.81 7.82
C ARG A 224 11.67 14.11 6.70
N ARG A 225 12.96 14.08 7.01
CA ARG A 225 14.03 14.35 6.04
C ARG A 225 14.90 13.13 5.84
N VAL A 226 14.90 12.64 4.60
CA VAL A 226 15.72 11.51 4.18
C VAL A 226 16.85 12.03 3.28
N LYS A 227 18.08 11.69 3.60
CA LYS A 227 19.24 11.98 2.72
C LYS A 227 19.68 10.72 2.02
N PHE A 228 19.95 10.84 0.72
CA PHE A 228 20.48 9.78 -0.10
C PHE A 228 21.81 10.17 -0.72
N ILE A 229 22.53 9.18 -1.22
CA ILE A 229 23.71 9.35 -2.07
C ILE A 229 23.46 8.63 -3.40
N ARG A 230 23.70 9.35 -4.50
CA ARG A 230 23.67 8.82 -5.88
C ARG A 230 24.89 7.94 -6.18
N PRO A 231 24.88 7.15 -7.26
CA PRO A 231 26.07 6.42 -7.72
C PRO A 231 27.31 7.32 -7.92
N ASN A 232 27.10 8.55 -8.36
CA ASN A 232 28.16 9.55 -8.58
C ASN A 232 28.62 10.29 -7.30
N GLN A 233 28.23 9.83 -6.11
CA GLN A 233 28.56 10.39 -4.79
C GLN A 233 27.95 11.77 -4.47
N GLN A 234 27.03 12.28 -5.30
CA GLN A 234 26.30 13.50 -4.99
C GLN A 234 25.13 13.23 -4.02
N PRO A 235 24.82 14.17 -3.12
CA PRO A 235 23.69 14.05 -2.21
C PRO A 235 22.36 14.30 -2.92
N VAL A 236 21.31 13.68 -2.39
CA VAL A 236 19.91 14.02 -2.68
C VAL A 236 19.20 14.19 -1.34
N GLU A 237 18.42 15.25 -1.21
CA GLU A 237 17.62 15.52 -0.02
C GLU A 237 16.14 15.35 -0.36
N ALA A 238 15.45 14.53 0.44
CA ALA A 238 14.01 14.35 0.36
C ALA A 238 13.35 14.83 1.65
N GLU A 239 12.25 15.56 1.52
CA GLU A 239 11.40 16.00 2.61
C GLU A 239 9.99 15.42 2.43
N LEU A 240 9.47 14.75 3.46
CA LEU A 240 8.08 14.32 3.53
C LEU A 240 7.36 15.21 4.55
N ALA A 241 6.25 15.80 4.14
CA ALA A 241 5.43 16.68 4.98
C ALA A 241 4.01 16.13 5.13
N ALA A 242 3.60 15.91 6.38
CA ALA A 242 2.28 15.45 6.77
C ALA A 242 1.31 16.65 6.87
N ILE A 243 0.57 16.92 5.81
CA ILE A 243 -0.30 18.10 5.72
C ILE A 243 -1.62 17.83 6.45
N PRO A 244 -1.98 18.63 7.47
CA PRO A 244 -3.31 18.58 8.06
C PRO A 244 -4.35 19.03 7.03
N VAL A 245 -5.32 18.16 6.72
CA VAL A 245 -6.45 18.47 5.84
C VAL A 245 -7.72 18.66 6.66
N ALA A 246 -8.64 19.50 6.16
CA ALA A 246 -9.92 19.74 6.84
C ALA A 246 -10.94 18.61 6.59
N ASP A 247 -10.81 17.92 5.46
CA ASP A 247 -11.64 16.79 5.04
C ASP A 247 -10.70 15.64 4.69
N VAL A 248 -10.71 14.61 5.52
CA VAL A 248 -9.90 13.39 5.35
C VAL A 248 -10.58 12.55 4.28
N GLY A 249 -9.85 12.16 3.23
CA GLY A 249 -10.38 11.32 2.16
C GLY A 249 -10.73 9.90 2.66
N ASP A 250 -11.27 9.07 1.78
CA ASP A 250 -11.57 7.66 2.12
C ASP A 250 -10.29 6.85 2.40
N VAL A 251 -9.14 7.31 1.89
CA VAL A 251 -7.83 6.65 2.03
C VAL A 251 -6.91 7.52 2.87
N ALA A 252 -6.65 7.09 4.11
CA ALA A 252 -5.75 7.80 5.01
C ALA A 252 -4.32 7.85 4.45
N GLY A 253 -3.72 9.04 4.49
CA GLY A 253 -2.31 9.20 4.10
C GLY A 253 -2.06 9.37 2.61
N ASP A 254 -3.10 9.69 1.84
CA ASP A 254 -2.97 9.88 0.40
C ASP A 254 -1.93 10.95 0.06
N LEU A 255 -1.19 10.73 -1.02
CA LEU A 255 -0.30 11.75 -1.56
C LEU A 255 -1.10 12.99 -1.97
N ILE A 256 -0.60 14.15 -1.59
CA ILE A 256 -1.15 15.46 -1.94
C ILE A 256 -0.34 16.05 -3.08
N SER A 257 0.99 16.13 -2.95
CA SER A 257 1.85 16.81 -3.91
C SER A 257 3.24 16.17 -4.02
N LEU A 258 3.88 16.32 -5.19
CA LEU A 258 5.28 15.95 -5.42
C LEU A 258 6.04 17.13 -6.05
N ARG A 259 7.25 17.39 -5.58
CA ARG A 259 8.17 18.35 -6.20
C ARG A 259 9.51 17.67 -6.39
N LEU A 260 9.99 17.66 -7.63
CA LEU A 260 11.37 17.33 -7.94
C LEU A 260 12.09 18.63 -8.34
N GLY A 261 13.22 18.89 -7.70
CA GLY A 261 14.05 20.08 -7.88
C GLY A 261 15.52 19.72 -8.08
N SER A 262 16.28 20.69 -8.54
CA SER A 262 17.74 20.58 -8.68
C SER A 262 18.41 21.87 -8.25
N THR A 263 19.58 21.75 -7.62
CA THR A 263 20.48 22.89 -7.39
C THR A 263 21.14 23.38 -8.68
N ASN A 264 21.15 22.57 -9.74
CA ASN A 264 21.57 22.99 -11.08
C ASN A 264 20.45 23.80 -11.75
N LEU A 265 20.58 25.12 -11.74
CA LEU A 265 19.60 26.06 -12.32
C LEU A 265 19.44 25.93 -13.86
N GLN A 266 20.32 25.20 -14.53
CA GLN A 266 20.22 24.93 -15.97
C GLN A 266 19.59 23.57 -16.27
N ALA A 267 19.35 22.73 -15.26
CA ALA A 267 18.68 21.47 -15.44
C ALA A 267 17.19 21.71 -15.73
N ASP A 268 16.66 21.04 -16.75
CA ASP A 268 15.22 20.98 -17.04
C ASP A 268 14.54 20.01 -16.07
N CYS A 269 14.67 20.27 -14.77
CA CYS A 269 14.02 19.48 -13.73
C CYS A 269 12.54 19.81 -13.66
N CYS A 270 11.72 18.76 -13.60
CA CYS A 270 10.27 18.87 -13.61
C CYS A 270 9.73 18.89 -12.18
N THR A 271 8.84 19.83 -11.85
CA THR A 271 7.98 19.69 -10.67
C THR A 271 6.69 18.97 -11.09
N VAL A 272 6.29 17.91 -10.39
CA VAL A 272 5.05 17.15 -10.66
C VAL A 272 4.02 17.43 -9.56
N LEU A 273 3.33 18.58 -9.64
CA LEU A 273 2.31 18.92 -8.64
C LEU A 273 1.02 18.14 -8.91
N CYS A 274 0.54 17.38 -7.92
CA CYS A 274 -0.87 17.02 -7.81
C CYS A 274 -1.48 17.85 -6.66
N SER A 275 -2.81 17.94 -6.61
CA SER A 275 -3.54 18.59 -5.52
C SER A 275 -4.89 17.92 -5.36
N GLN A 276 -5.25 17.57 -4.12
CA GLN A 276 -6.54 16.98 -3.75
C GLN A 276 -7.70 17.99 -3.79
N THR A 277 -7.47 19.26 -3.46
CA THR A 277 -8.56 20.24 -3.18
C THR A 277 -9.24 20.83 -4.42
N THR A 278 -8.76 20.55 -5.61
CA THR A 278 -9.03 21.42 -6.77
C THR A 278 -9.29 20.70 -8.07
N GLY A 279 -9.12 19.37 -8.14
CA GLY A 279 -9.31 18.62 -9.37
C GLY A 279 -8.44 19.17 -10.51
N CYS A 280 -7.26 18.59 -10.71
CA CYS A 280 -6.20 19.12 -11.58
C CYS A 280 -5.73 20.54 -11.16
N MET A 281 -4.51 20.67 -10.63
CA MET A 281 -3.90 22.00 -10.46
C MET A 281 -2.62 22.20 -11.26
N ARG A 282 -2.78 23.13 -12.21
CA ARG A 282 -1.86 24.15 -12.71
C ARG A 282 -0.80 24.60 -11.71
N MET A 283 0.44 24.80 -12.17
CA MET A 283 1.17 25.99 -11.74
C MET A 283 2.05 26.58 -12.85
N GLU A 284 1.90 27.90 -12.99
CA GLU A 284 2.61 28.76 -13.93
C GLU A 284 4.06 28.97 -13.51
N ALA A 285 4.90 29.14 -14.54
CA ALA A 285 6.31 29.40 -14.45
C ALA A 285 6.62 30.81 -13.93
N GLY A 286 7.75 30.92 -13.23
CA GLY A 286 8.29 32.19 -12.75
C GLY A 286 9.83 32.23 -12.64
N GLY A 287 10.55 31.57 -13.56
CA GLY A 287 11.99 31.79 -13.87
C GLY A 287 12.99 30.91 -13.08
N GLY A 288 13.95 30.20 -13.69
CA GLY A 288 14.38 30.13 -15.10
C GLY A 288 13.52 29.21 -15.96
N ALA A 289 12.82 29.80 -16.92
CA ALA A 289 11.64 29.24 -17.55
C ALA A 289 11.76 29.34 -19.07
N GLN A 290 11.64 28.24 -19.83
CA GLN A 290 10.96 28.19 -21.15
C GLN A 290 10.52 26.78 -21.65
N SER A 291 10.67 25.66 -20.93
CA SER A 291 10.29 24.33 -21.48
C SER A 291 9.56 23.35 -20.55
N CYS A 292 8.88 23.80 -19.49
CA CYS A 292 8.12 22.83 -18.68
C CYS A 292 6.80 22.48 -19.38
N ARG A 293 6.69 21.25 -19.89
CA ARG A 293 5.48 20.69 -20.51
C ARG A 293 4.56 20.11 -19.44
N ILE A 294 3.29 20.48 -19.49
CA ILE A 294 2.26 20.05 -18.55
C ILE A 294 1.65 18.74 -19.04
N GLN A 295 1.52 17.76 -18.14
CA GLN A 295 0.58 16.64 -18.30
C GLN A 295 -0.52 16.78 -17.25
N GLN A 296 -1.78 16.64 -17.69
CA GLN A 296 -2.96 16.74 -16.85
C GLN A 296 -3.45 15.32 -16.55
N VAL A 297 -3.67 15.03 -15.26
CA VAL A 297 -4.35 13.80 -14.85
C VAL A 297 -5.52 14.14 -13.95
N SER A 298 -6.66 13.53 -14.29
CA SER A 298 -7.81 13.46 -13.39
C SER A 298 -7.35 12.76 -12.11
N PRO A 299 -7.55 13.34 -10.92
CA PRO A 299 -7.29 12.62 -9.70
C PRO A 299 -8.09 11.32 -9.76
N LEU A 300 -7.42 10.18 -9.57
CA LEU A 300 -8.10 8.91 -9.37
C LEU A 300 -8.62 8.91 -7.92
N PHE A 301 -9.54 9.83 -7.63
CA PHE A 301 -10.18 9.93 -6.32
C PHE A 301 -10.71 8.56 -5.93
N ASP A 302 -10.47 8.19 -4.68
CA ASP A 302 -11.10 7.06 -4.00
C ASP A 302 -11.11 5.80 -4.85
N GLN A 303 -9.92 5.35 -5.31
CA GLN A 303 -9.79 3.97 -5.77
C GLN A 303 -10.15 3.05 -4.61
N LYS A 304 -11.44 2.69 -4.60
CA LYS A 304 -12.04 1.91 -3.53
C LYS A 304 -11.33 0.58 -3.42
N THR A 305 -11.09 0.16 -2.18
CA THR A 305 -10.39 -1.08 -1.87
C THR A 305 -11.01 -2.26 -2.61
N GLU A 306 -12.33 -2.28 -2.77
CA GLU A 306 -13.07 -3.31 -3.51
C GLU A 306 -12.68 -3.41 -4.99
N PHE A 307 -12.52 -2.25 -5.64
CA PHE A 307 -12.16 -2.19 -7.06
C PHE A 307 -10.72 -2.66 -7.27
N LEU A 308 -9.80 -2.18 -6.44
CA LEU A 308 -8.39 -2.59 -6.48
C LEU A 308 -8.21 -4.06 -6.16
N LEU A 309 -8.93 -4.56 -5.16
CA LEU A 309 -8.94 -5.98 -4.82
C LEU A 309 -9.42 -6.82 -6.01
N SER A 310 -10.51 -6.43 -6.68
CA SER A 310 -11.01 -7.13 -7.86
C SER A 310 -9.99 -7.19 -9.00
N GLN A 311 -9.26 -6.10 -9.26
CA GLN A 311 -8.16 -6.08 -10.23
C GLN A 311 -6.99 -6.97 -9.79
N GLN A 312 -6.63 -6.94 -8.51
CA GLN A 312 -5.53 -7.73 -7.97
C GLN A 312 -5.78 -9.23 -8.11
N LEU A 313 -7.03 -9.70 -7.99
CA LEU A 313 -7.37 -11.12 -8.16
C LEU A 313 -7.10 -11.65 -9.59
N GLN A 314 -6.91 -10.77 -10.57
CA GLN A 314 -6.56 -11.15 -11.94
C GLN A 314 -5.04 -11.36 -12.15
N ARG A 315 -4.22 -11.05 -11.13
CA ARG A 315 -2.75 -11.11 -11.20
C ARG A 315 -2.22 -11.87 -9.98
N TRP A 316 -1.36 -12.85 -10.19
CA TRP A 316 -0.69 -13.55 -9.09
C TRP A 316 0.81 -13.64 -9.35
N GLY A 317 1.57 -13.72 -8.27
CA GLY A 317 3.03 -13.77 -8.30
C GLY A 317 3.68 -12.55 -7.68
N ARG A 318 4.98 -12.42 -7.89
CA ARG A 318 5.81 -11.39 -7.28
C ARG A 318 5.73 -10.11 -8.10
N GLU A 319 5.53 -8.99 -7.41
CA GLU A 319 5.58 -7.66 -8.01
C GLU A 319 6.96 -7.04 -7.79
N MET A 320 7.86 -7.19 -8.78
CA MET A 320 9.27 -6.80 -8.63
C MET A 320 9.45 -5.31 -8.28
N LEU A 321 8.66 -4.41 -8.88
CA LEU A 321 8.73 -2.98 -8.58
C LEU A 321 8.42 -2.69 -7.11
N TYR A 322 7.40 -3.37 -6.57
CA TYR A 322 7.02 -3.25 -5.16
C TYR A 322 8.13 -3.79 -4.26
N GLU A 323 8.64 -5.00 -4.53
CA GLU A 323 9.70 -5.61 -3.72
C GLU A 323 10.99 -4.79 -3.70
N GLU A 324 11.41 -4.26 -4.85
CA GLU A 324 12.59 -3.41 -4.98
C GLU A 324 12.42 -2.05 -4.27
N SER A 325 11.19 -1.54 -4.23
CA SER A 325 10.85 -0.31 -3.49
C SER A 325 10.85 -0.58 -1.98
N MET A 326 10.22 -1.68 -1.55
CA MET A 326 10.19 -2.09 -0.14
C MET A 326 11.59 -2.38 0.41
N ALA A 327 12.52 -2.89 -0.42
CA ALA A 327 13.92 -3.02 -0.03
C ALA A 327 14.55 -1.68 0.36
N VAL A 328 14.28 -0.61 -0.40
CA VAL A 328 14.74 0.75 -0.07
C VAL A 328 13.98 1.29 1.16
N THR A 329 12.67 1.05 1.26
CA THR A 329 11.88 1.43 2.45
C THR A 329 12.49 0.84 3.72
N LYS A 330 12.88 -0.44 3.69
CA LYS A 330 13.55 -1.10 4.82
C LYS A 330 14.85 -0.40 5.23
N GLU A 331 15.67 0.04 4.26
CA GLU A 331 16.91 0.74 4.57
C GLU A 331 16.67 2.16 5.10
N ILE A 332 15.64 2.87 4.63
CA ILE A 332 15.22 4.15 5.22
C ILE A 332 14.80 3.94 6.68
N LEU A 333 13.89 3.00 6.95
CA LEU A 333 13.33 2.75 8.28
C LEU A 333 14.38 2.29 9.32
N LYS A 334 15.49 1.68 8.89
CA LYS A 334 16.62 1.34 9.77
C LYS A 334 17.43 2.55 10.23
N LEU A 335 17.35 3.65 9.47
CA LEU A 335 18.13 4.87 9.70
C LEU A 335 17.33 5.92 10.47
N THR A 336 16.06 5.66 10.77
CA THR A 336 15.16 6.60 11.44
C THR A 336 15.69 7.02 12.80
N VAL A 337 15.90 8.32 12.96
CA VAL A 337 16.18 8.96 14.24
C VAL A 337 15.15 10.05 14.50
N THR A 338 14.57 10.05 15.70
CA THR A 338 13.68 11.12 16.15
C THR A 338 14.52 12.22 16.80
N SER A 339 14.36 13.46 16.32
CA SER A 339 15.08 14.63 16.87
C SER A 339 14.53 15.11 18.22
#